data_AF-A0A0G1LLM2-F1
#
_entry.id   AF-A0A0G1LLM2-F1
#
_cell.length_a   1.000
_cell.length_b   1.000
_cell.length_c   1.000
_cell.angle_alpha   90.00
_cell.angle_beta   90.00
_cell.angle_gamma   90.00
#
_symmetry.space_group_name_H-M   'P 1'
#
loop_
_entity.id
_entity.type
_entity.pdbx_description
1 polymer ?
#
loop_
_entity_poly.entity_id
_entity_poly.type
_entity_poly.pdbx_seq_one_letter_code
_entity_poly.pdbx_strand_id
1 'polypeptide(L)'
;MIEVSGSGYWVIGVSKINKKASHGALSYLSRYSGHFGTYFSWRDIGLSAHRVNLCYYRIAIKRYRKYILFLAILLLVLSGVAVMSKVRYGTPRYLFSFILNPSRQNLPNKQTAAVLILTPQTEKVYVGETLSATLILDTPDKPVNMVEARIIFPTDKMEVISLSKVDSIINLWVEEPVYSNATGTITFSGGLPTPGFRGRTGKLLTITFKVKDAGEALINIENAAVLANDGLGTDVLVETQPAKLLLIKPLAGKEFGDIDGDGRIDLIDASILITNWGTPQNTRADLNNDGKVNSKDISILFANWTRK
;
A
#
# COMPACT_ATOMS: atom_id res chain seq x y z
N MET A 1 -44.70 55.75 -2.99
CA MET A 1 -43.38 55.70 -3.65
C MET A 1 -42.89 54.26 -3.63
N ILE A 2 -42.72 53.67 -4.82
CA ILE A 2 -41.70 52.71 -5.32
C ILE A 2 -40.70 52.20 -4.23
N GLU A 3 -40.32 50.93 -4.04
CA GLU A 3 -39.90 49.86 -4.98
C GLU A 3 -39.82 48.45 -4.34
N VAL A 4 -40.14 47.46 -5.18
CA VAL A 4 -39.68 46.06 -5.39
C VAL A 4 -38.54 45.46 -4.51
N SER A 5 -38.70 44.22 -4.00
CA SER A 5 -38.05 42.99 -4.54
C SER A 5 -38.18 41.73 -3.67
N GLY A 6 -38.28 40.57 -4.35
CA GLY A 6 -37.77 39.29 -3.85
C GLY A 6 -38.80 38.23 -3.39
N SER A 7 -39.33 37.41 -4.30
CA SER A 7 -39.95 36.12 -3.92
C SER A 7 -39.56 35.00 -4.89
N GLY A 8 -39.27 33.83 -4.29
CA GLY A 8 -38.53 32.72 -4.88
C GLY A 8 -39.29 31.85 -5.87
N TYR A 9 -38.51 31.22 -6.75
CA TYR A 9 -38.98 30.22 -7.71
C TYR A 9 -38.90 28.82 -7.11
N TRP A 10 -40.04 28.13 -7.13
CA TRP A 10 -40.17 26.71 -6.85
C TRP A 10 -39.73 25.87 -8.07
N VAL A 11 -38.95 24.83 -7.80
CA VAL A 11 -38.51 23.81 -8.75
C VAL A 11 -39.67 22.83 -8.99
N ILE A 12 -40.19 22.77 -10.23
CA ILE A 12 -41.05 21.67 -10.68
C ILE A 12 -40.19 20.78 -11.59
N GLY A 13 -39.92 19.57 -11.09
CA GLY A 13 -39.29 18.51 -11.87
C GLY A 13 -40.22 17.98 -12.95
N VAL A 14 -39.69 17.83 -14.18
CA VAL A 14 -40.38 17.09 -15.23
C VAL A 14 -39.63 15.79 -15.49
N SER A 15 -40.28 14.72 -15.07
CA SER A 15 -39.96 13.32 -15.30
C SER A 15 -39.89 12.97 -16.79
N LYS A 16 -39.01 12.02 -17.09
CA LYS A 16 -38.89 11.17 -18.30
C LYS A 16 -40.09 11.24 -19.26
N ILE A 17 -39.90 11.85 -20.43
CA ILE A 17 -40.78 11.64 -21.59
C ILE A 17 -40.24 10.44 -22.38
N ASN A 18 -41.02 9.35 -22.41
CA ASN A 18 -40.76 8.18 -23.25
C ASN A 18 -41.86 8.07 -24.33
N LYS A 19 -41.42 7.94 -25.58
CA LYS A 19 -42.07 7.43 -26.81
C LYS A 19 -43.53 7.83 -27.18
N LYS A 20 -43.65 8.20 -28.47
CA LYS A 20 -44.85 8.33 -29.33
C LYS A 20 -45.74 9.55 -29.12
N ALA A 21 -45.45 10.63 -29.85
CA ALA A 21 -46.46 11.52 -30.45
C ALA A 21 -45.78 12.56 -31.35
N SER A 22 -45.61 12.25 -32.64
CA SER A 22 -45.36 13.29 -33.65
C SER A 22 -45.95 12.86 -34.97
N HIS A 23 -47.27 12.65 -34.98
CA HIS A 23 -48.13 12.83 -36.14
C HIS A 23 -49.39 13.53 -35.64
N GLY A 24 -49.69 14.71 -36.21
CA GLY A 24 -51.01 15.35 -36.09
C GLY A 24 -51.18 16.31 -34.92
N ALA A 25 -50.82 17.58 -35.12
CA ALA A 25 -51.46 18.70 -34.42
C ALA A 25 -51.38 19.97 -35.30
N LEU A 26 -51.86 19.85 -36.53
CA LEU A 26 -52.36 20.97 -37.32
C LEU A 26 -53.89 21.00 -37.14
N SER A 27 -54.36 21.58 -36.03
CA SER A 27 -55.76 22.04 -35.85
C SER A 27 -56.03 22.28 -34.37
N TYR A 28 -55.80 23.49 -33.85
CA TYR A 28 -56.57 24.05 -32.72
C TYR A 28 -56.18 25.53 -32.49
N LEU A 29 -56.39 26.37 -33.51
CA LEU A 29 -56.54 27.81 -33.35
C LEU A 29 -57.59 28.30 -34.35
N SER A 30 -58.86 27.93 -34.11
CA SER A 30 -60.01 28.67 -34.62
C SER A 30 -60.83 29.14 -33.42
N ARG A 31 -61.38 30.36 -33.52
CA ARG A 31 -62.07 31.17 -32.48
C ARG A 31 -61.17 31.92 -31.48
N TYR A 32 -60.64 33.04 -31.93
CA TYR A 32 -61.07 34.39 -31.48
C TYR A 32 -60.33 35.43 -32.32
N SER A 33 -60.97 35.91 -33.38
CA SER A 33 -60.51 37.04 -34.19
C SER A 33 -61.65 38.05 -34.30
N GLY A 34 -61.73 38.94 -33.31
CA GLY A 34 -62.38 40.23 -33.44
C GLY A 34 -61.32 41.25 -33.85
N HIS A 35 -61.50 41.80 -35.06
CA HIS A 35 -60.93 42.98 -35.72
C HIS A 35 -59.53 43.55 -35.40
N PHE A 36 -58.93 44.07 -36.49
CA PHE A 36 -57.60 44.65 -36.70
C PHE A 36 -56.46 43.62 -36.72
N GLY A 37 -55.65 43.44 -37.77
CA GLY A 37 -55.37 44.26 -38.94
C GLY A 37 -53.85 44.20 -39.17
N THR A 38 -53.44 43.90 -40.40
CA THR A 38 -52.10 44.09 -41.00
C THR A 38 -51.03 42.99 -40.92
N TYR A 39 -50.65 42.53 -42.13
CA TYR A 39 -49.39 41.94 -42.62
C TYR A 39 -48.62 40.91 -41.77
N PHE A 40 -48.87 39.62 -42.05
CA PHE A 40 -47.87 38.56 -41.83
C PHE A 40 -47.45 37.98 -43.19
N SER A 41 -46.19 38.21 -43.56
CA SER A 41 -45.61 37.82 -44.85
C SER A 41 -45.16 36.35 -44.84
N TRP A 42 -45.48 35.61 -45.89
CA TRP A 42 -45.05 34.22 -46.10
C TRP A 42 -43.52 34.01 -46.20
N ARG A 43 -42.71 35.08 -46.25
CA ARG A 43 -41.24 35.00 -46.29
C ARG A 43 -40.59 34.63 -44.94
N ASP A 44 -41.20 34.97 -43.82
CA ASP A 44 -40.57 34.79 -42.49
C ASP A 44 -40.64 33.34 -41.96
N ILE A 45 -41.62 32.57 -42.44
CA ILE A 45 -41.75 31.14 -42.12
C ILE A 45 -40.72 30.29 -42.89
N GLY A 46 -40.38 30.67 -44.13
CA GLY A 46 -39.38 29.95 -44.95
C GLY A 46 -37.94 30.14 -44.46
N LEU A 47 -37.59 31.34 -44.00
CA LEU A 47 -36.24 31.64 -43.46
C LEU A 47 -35.98 30.99 -42.09
N SER A 48 -37.02 30.82 -41.26
CA SER A 48 -36.90 30.13 -39.97
C SER A 48 -36.75 28.61 -40.14
N ALA A 49 -37.50 27.97 -41.05
CA ALA A 49 -37.41 26.54 -41.33
C ALA A 49 -36.03 26.13 -41.91
N HIS A 50 -35.40 26.98 -42.73
CA HIS A 50 -34.08 26.69 -43.31
C HIS A 50 -32.95 26.80 -42.27
N ARG A 51 -33.04 27.77 -41.36
CA ARG A 51 -32.05 27.94 -40.26
C ARG A 51 -32.15 26.84 -39.20
N VAL A 52 -33.34 26.33 -38.91
CA VAL A 52 -33.55 25.20 -37.98
C VAL A 52 -32.98 23.90 -38.56
N ASN A 53 -33.19 23.62 -39.85
CA ASN A 53 -32.63 22.44 -40.52
C ASN A 53 -31.10 22.45 -40.56
N LEU A 54 -30.48 23.60 -40.83
CA LEU A 54 -29.02 23.75 -40.80
C LEU A 54 -28.45 23.56 -39.38
N CYS A 55 -29.17 23.98 -38.34
CA CYS A 55 -28.76 23.76 -36.95
C CYS A 55 -28.83 22.28 -36.56
N TYR A 56 -29.89 21.58 -36.95
CA TYR A 56 -30.06 20.14 -36.72
C TYR A 56 -28.95 19.32 -37.41
N TYR A 57 -28.62 19.64 -38.66
CA TYR A 57 -27.51 18.98 -39.38
C TYR A 57 -26.15 19.24 -38.72
N ARG A 58 -25.87 20.46 -38.25
CA ARG A 58 -24.60 20.77 -37.58
C ARG A 58 -24.44 20.05 -36.24
N ILE A 59 -25.53 19.86 -35.49
CA ILE A 59 -25.52 19.11 -34.22
C ILE A 59 -25.39 17.60 -34.49
N ALA A 60 -26.12 17.07 -35.48
CA ALA A 60 -26.03 15.67 -35.90
C ALA A 60 -24.62 15.34 -36.44
N ILE A 61 -24.03 16.18 -37.29
CA ILE A 61 -22.67 15.99 -37.82
C ILE A 61 -21.64 16.00 -36.69
N LYS A 62 -21.78 16.87 -35.67
CA LYS A 62 -20.88 16.84 -34.49
C LYS A 62 -21.05 15.56 -33.67
N ARG A 63 -22.30 15.13 -33.42
CA ARG A 63 -22.60 13.92 -32.65
C ARG A 63 -22.15 12.64 -33.34
N TYR A 64 -22.27 12.59 -34.67
CA TYR A 64 -21.94 11.41 -35.48
C TYR A 64 -20.60 11.51 -36.22
N ARG A 65 -19.79 12.55 -35.99
CA ARG A 65 -18.51 12.78 -36.69
C ARG A 65 -17.62 11.54 -36.71
N LYS A 66 -17.54 10.81 -35.60
CA LYS A 66 -16.74 9.57 -35.49
C LYS A 66 -17.28 8.45 -36.38
N TYR A 67 -18.60 8.32 -36.49
CA TYR A 67 -19.26 7.31 -37.33
C TYR A 67 -19.23 7.68 -38.82
N ILE A 68 -19.33 8.97 -39.14
CA ILE A 68 -19.18 9.47 -40.52
C ILE A 68 -17.74 9.26 -41.00
N LEU A 69 -16.74 9.55 -40.16
CA LEU A 69 -15.33 9.29 -40.48
C LEU A 69 -15.07 7.79 -40.66
N PHE A 70 -15.65 6.96 -39.78
CA PHE A 70 -15.55 5.51 -39.87
C PHE A 70 -16.19 4.96 -41.15
N LEU A 71 -17.39 5.42 -41.51
CA LEU A 71 -18.07 5.02 -42.75
C LEU A 71 -17.30 5.47 -43.99
N ALA A 72 -16.71 6.67 -43.99
CA ALA A 72 -15.88 7.15 -45.09
C ALA A 72 -14.61 6.30 -45.28
N ILE A 73 -13.93 5.94 -44.18
CA ILE A 73 -12.77 5.05 -44.21
C ILE A 73 -13.17 3.65 -44.66
N LEU A 74 -14.30 3.12 -44.17
CA LEU A 74 -14.83 1.82 -44.58
C LEU A 74 -15.13 1.78 -46.08
N LEU A 75 -15.76 2.83 -46.63
CA LEU A 75 -16.02 2.93 -48.07
C LEU A 75 -14.73 3.06 -48.88
N LEU A 76 -13.71 3.78 -48.40
CA LEU A 76 -12.39 3.83 -49.04
C LEU A 76 -11.72 2.45 -49.05
N VAL A 77 -11.74 1.72 -47.94
CA VAL A 77 -11.18 0.36 -47.85
C VAL A 77 -11.93 -0.61 -48.76
N LEU A 78 -13.27 -0.57 -48.78
CA LEU A 78 -14.08 -1.41 -49.67
C LEU A 78 -13.82 -1.09 -51.15
N SER A 79 -13.61 0.19 -51.50
CA SER A 79 -13.21 0.57 -52.86
C SER A 79 -11.81 0.06 -53.22
N GLY A 80 -10.85 0.08 -52.30
CA GLY A 80 -9.52 -0.48 -52.49
C GLY A 80 -9.53 -2.00 -52.68
N VAL A 81 -10.36 -2.72 -51.93
CA VAL A 81 -10.54 -4.17 -52.09
C VAL A 81 -11.21 -4.52 -53.43
N ALA A 82 -12.15 -3.70 -53.90
CA ALA A 82 -12.78 -3.88 -55.22
C ALA A 82 -11.80 -3.62 -56.39
N VAL A 83 -10.82 -2.74 -56.23
CA VAL A 83 -9.74 -2.51 -57.20
C VAL A 83 -8.73 -3.66 -57.18
N MET A 84 -8.49 -4.28 -56.02
CA MET A 84 -7.57 -5.42 -55.86
C MET A 84 -8.12 -6.75 -56.41
N SER A 85 -9.43 -6.89 -56.62
CA SER A 85 -10.03 -8.14 -57.15
C SER A 85 -9.85 -8.34 -58.66
N LYS A 86 -9.31 -7.35 -59.39
CA LYS A 86 -8.99 -7.43 -60.83
C LYS A 86 -7.51 -7.57 -61.15
N VAL A 87 -6.65 -7.68 -60.13
CA VAL A 87 -5.21 -7.74 -60.33
C VAL A 87 -4.71 -9.15 -60.01
N ARG A 88 -4.36 -9.89 -61.06
CA ARG A 88 -3.79 -11.24 -60.96
C ARG A 88 -2.27 -11.11 -60.72
N TYR A 89 -1.83 -11.11 -59.46
CA TYR A 89 -0.42 -11.29 -59.12
C TYR A 89 -0.25 -12.40 -58.09
N GLY A 90 0.71 -13.28 -58.38
CA GLY A 90 1.11 -14.41 -57.55
C GLY A 90 1.68 -13.97 -56.21
N THR A 91 1.64 -14.90 -55.26
CA THR A 91 2.20 -14.76 -53.91
C THR A 91 3.70 -14.46 -53.97
N PRO A 92 4.22 -13.60 -53.08
CA PRO A 92 4.79 -14.17 -51.86
C PRO A 92 4.53 -13.36 -50.58
N ARG A 93 4.18 -14.15 -49.56
CA ARG A 93 4.29 -13.96 -48.11
C ARG A 93 5.24 -12.84 -47.65
N TYR A 94 4.74 -11.66 -47.31
CA TYR A 94 5.25 -10.83 -46.22
C TYR A 94 4.12 -9.88 -45.75
N LEU A 95 4.03 -9.69 -44.43
CA LEU A 95 3.25 -8.64 -43.73
C LEU A 95 1.73 -8.82 -43.65
N PHE A 96 1.27 -9.80 -42.88
CA PHE A 96 -0.03 -9.67 -42.18
C PHE A 96 0.11 -10.20 -40.74
N SER A 97 0.75 -9.39 -39.91
CA SER A 97 0.60 -9.44 -38.45
C SER A 97 0.64 -8.02 -37.89
N PHE A 98 -0.03 -7.09 -38.55
CA PHE A 98 -0.39 -5.81 -37.97
C PHE A 98 -1.91 -5.69 -38.10
N ILE A 99 -2.54 -5.24 -37.01
CA ILE A 99 -3.99 -4.97 -36.87
C ILE A 99 -4.83 -6.20 -36.49
N LEU A 100 -4.58 -6.76 -35.31
CA LEU A 100 -5.60 -7.03 -34.28
C LEU A 100 -4.89 -7.03 -32.91
N ASN A 101 -4.30 -5.90 -32.52
CA ASN A 101 -3.94 -5.67 -31.13
C ASN A 101 -4.98 -4.68 -30.57
N PRO A 102 -6.19 -5.14 -30.18
CA PRO A 102 -7.03 -4.29 -29.35
C PRO A 102 -6.18 -4.02 -28.12
N SER A 103 -5.95 -2.74 -27.83
CA SER A 103 -5.24 -2.23 -26.66
C SER A 103 -5.07 -3.31 -25.60
N ARG A 104 -3.85 -3.84 -25.40
CA ARG A 104 -3.53 -4.51 -24.14
C ARG A 104 -3.87 -3.47 -23.08
N GLN A 105 -5.07 -3.57 -22.52
CA GLN A 105 -5.29 -3.04 -21.21
C GLN A 105 -4.30 -3.83 -20.38
N ASN A 106 -3.28 -3.13 -19.90
CA ASN A 106 -2.52 -3.59 -18.74
C ASN A 106 -3.57 -3.73 -17.63
N LEU A 107 -4.32 -4.83 -17.64
CA LEU A 107 -4.88 -5.39 -16.41
C LEU A 107 -3.67 -5.37 -15.48
N PRO A 108 -3.73 -4.69 -14.33
CA PRO A 108 -2.63 -4.77 -13.37
C PRO A 108 -2.39 -6.26 -13.21
N ASN A 109 -1.25 -6.72 -13.72
CA ASN A 109 -0.84 -8.09 -13.53
C ASN A 109 -0.90 -8.19 -12.01
N LYS A 110 -1.80 -9.01 -11.47
CA LYS A 110 -1.90 -9.19 -10.03
C LYS A 110 -0.58 -9.85 -9.67
N GLN A 111 0.43 -9.02 -9.45
CA GLN A 111 1.83 -9.41 -9.37
C GLN A 111 1.86 -10.27 -8.13
N THR A 112 1.93 -11.57 -8.34
CA THR A 112 2.01 -12.47 -7.21
C THR A 112 3.27 -12.11 -6.44
N ALA A 113 3.05 -11.94 -5.14
CA ALA A 113 3.82 -11.10 -4.25
C ALA A 113 4.93 -11.90 -3.56
N ALA A 114 6.16 -11.41 -3.63
CA ALA A 114 7.16 -11.73 -2.62
C ALA A 114 7.13 -10.66 -1.53
N VAL A 115 7.20 -11.09 -0.27
CA VAL A 115 7.25 -10.23 0.90
C VAL A 115 8.48 -10.60 1.72
N LEU A 116 9.28 -9.60 2.10
CA LEU A 116 10.36 -9.76 3.06
C LEU A 116 9.88 -9.34 4.44
N ILE A 117 10.08 -10.18 5.46
CA ILE A 117 9.51 -10.00 6.79
C ILE A 117 10.62 -10.15 7.82
N LEU A 118 10.78 -9.16 8.69
CA LEU A 118 11.57 -9.30 9.91
C LEU A 118 10.68 -9.81 11.04
N THR A 119 11.12 -10.89 11.69
CA THR A 119 10.46 -11.46 12.86
C THR A 119 11.37 -11.44 14.07
N PRO A 120 10.84 -11.22 15.29
CA PRO A 120 9.46 -10.83 15.57
C PRO A 120 9.16 -9.39 15.11
N GLN A 121 7.92 -9.13 14.70
CA GLN A 121 7.50 -7.80 14.26
C GLN A 121 7.31 -6.82 15.42
N THR A 122 6.91 -7.34 16.58
CA THR A 122 6.77 -6.61 17.83
C THR A 122 7.25 -7.46 18.98
N GLU A 123 8.07 -6.87 19.85
CA GLU A 123 8.59 -7.53 21.05
C GLU A 123 9.02 -6.49 22.07
N LYS A 124 8.94 -6.86 23.36
CA LYS A 124 9.54 -6.11 24.46
C LYS A 124 10.87 -6.78 24.82
N VAL A 125 11.97 -6.04 24.75
CA VAL A 125 13.32 -6.56 25.04
C VAL A 125 14.00 -5.65 26.06
N TYR A 126 14.69 -6.22 27.04
CA TYR A 126 15.36 -5.40 28.05
C TYR A 126 16.75 -4.95 27.61
N VAL A 127 17.16 -3.76 28.03
CA VAL A 127 18.54 -3.28 27.84
C VAL A 127 19.52 -4.25 28.48
N GLY A 128 20.57 -4.62 27.75
CA GLY A 128 21.55 -5.62 28.14
C GLY A 128 21.27 -7.03 27.61
N GLU A 129 20.03 -7.33 27.22
CA GLU A 129 19.66 -8.62 26.61
C GLU A 129 20.04 -8.70 25.13
N THR A 130 19.99 -9.93 24.62
CA THR A 130 20.16 -10.22 23.19
C THR A 130 18.82 -10.51 22.52
N LEU A 131 18.58 -9.89 21.37
CA LEU A 131 17.44 -10.17 20.51
C LEU A 131 17.88 -11.01 19.30
N SER A 132 17.12 -12.05 18.97
CA SER A 132 17.31 -12.84 17.74
C SER A 132 16.23 -12.47 16.72
N ALA A 133 16.59 -11.65 15.73
CA ALA A 133 15.71 -11.28 14.63
C ALA A 133 15.97 -12.15 13.40
N THR A 134 14.92 -12.59 12.72
CA THR A 134 15.05 -13.42 11.51
C THR A 134 14.41 -12.71 10.31
N LEU A 135 15.17 -12.62 9.22
CA LEU A 135 14.64 -12.19 7.92
C LEU A 135 14.05 -13.41 7.19
N ILE A 136 12.79 -13.30 6.80
CA ILE A 136 11.99 -14.35 6.16
C ILE A 136 11.50 -13.85 4.80
N LEU A 137 11.46 -14.75 3.83
CA LEU A 137 10.82 -14.59 2.54
C LEU A 137 9.50 -15.38 2.50
N ASP A 138 8.40 -14.68 2.20
CA ASP A 138 7.11 -15.27 1.81
C ASP A 138 6.89 -15.05 0.31
N THR A 139 6.87 -16.14 -0.45
CA THR A 139 6.52 -16.18 -1.88
C THR A 139 5.73 -17.47 -2.18
N PRO A 140 4.41 -17.48 -1.98
CA PRO A 140 3.62 -18.72 -1.98
C PRO A 140 3.39 -19.28 -3.38
N ASP A 141 3.49 -18.43 -4.41
CA ASP A 141 3.01 -18.73 -5.76
C ASP A 141 4.09 -18.60 -6.84
N LYS A 142 5.20 -17.92 -6.56
CA LYS A 142 6.29 -17.72 -7.52
C LYS A 142 7.61 -18.26 -6.99
N PRO A 143 8.28 -19.16 -7.74
CA PRO A 143 9.65 -19.51 -7.42
C PRO A 143 10.55 -18.31 -7.64
N VAL A 144 11.43 -18.02 -6.68
CA VAL A 144 12.43 -16.95 -6.74
C VAL A 144 13.82 -17.54 -6.71
N ASN A 145 14.76 -16.93 -7.43
CA ASN A 145 16.14 -17.43 -7.53
C ASN A 145 17.19 -16.46 -6.97
N MET A 146 16.82 -15.24 -6.59
CA MET A 146 17.75 -14.28 -6.00
C MET A 146 17.05 -13.37 -5.00
N VAL A 147 17.74 -13.08 -3.91
CA VAL A 147 17.33 -12.10 -2.91
C VAL A 147 18.52 -11.25 -2.52
N GLU A 148 18.33 -9.94 -2.51
CA GLU A 148 19.26 -8.98 -1.92
C GLU A 148 18.48 -8.02 -1.03
N ALA A 149 19.13 -7.55 0.04
CA ALA A 149 18.53 -6.56 0.93
C ALA A 149 19.59 -5.82 1.73
N ARG A 150 19.26 -4.58 2.08
CA ARG A 150 19.97 -3.79 3.08
C ARG A 150 19.07 -3.60 4.30
N ILE A 151 19.51 -4.05 5.46
CA ILE A 151 18.77 -3.91 6.72
C ILE A 151 19.37 -2.76 7.54
N ILE A 152 18.51 -1.93 8.11
CA ILE A 152 18.87 -0.75 8.90
C ILE A 152 18.42 -0.90 10.34
N PHE A 153 19.29 -0.58 11.28
CA PHE A 153 19.00 -0.61 12.71
C PHE A 153 19.56 0.64 13.42
N PRO A 154 18.91 1.07 14.52
CA PRO A 154 19.35 2.23 15.30
C PRO A 154 20.60 1.92 16.14
N THR A 155 21.74 2.52 15.80
CA THR A 155 23.06 2.28 16.44
C THR A 155 23.16 2.81 17.87
N ASP A 156 22.32 3.79 18.21
CA ASP A 156 22.17 4.33 19.55
C ASP A 156 21.42 3.35 20.47
N LYS A 157 20.54 2.51 19.91
CA LYS A 157 19.72 1.56 20.67
C LYS A 157 20.25 0.14 20.69
N MET A 158 20.93 -0.29 19.63
CA MET A 158 21.40 -1.67 19.51
C MET A 158 22.62 -1.81 18.62
N GLU A 159 23.30 -2.94 18.77
CA GLU A 159 24.43 -3.36 17.93
C GLU A 159 24.29 -4.81 17.53
N VAL A 160 24.76 -5.17 16.34
CA VAL A 160 24.83 -6.56 15.88
C VAL A 160 26.01 -7.25 16.56
N ILE A 161 25.75 -8.43 17.12
CA ILE A 161 26.75 -9.34 17.69
C ILE A 161 27.18 -10.36 16.63
N SER A 162 26.20 -10.94 15.93
CA SER A 162 26.45 -12.02 14.96
C SER A 162 25.38 -12.09 13.88
N LEU A 163 25.79 -12.60 12.73
CA LEU A 163 24.92 -13.02 11.63
C LEU A 163 25.04 -14.53 11.46
N SER A 164 23.90 -15.22 11.31
CA SER A 164 23.84 -16.66 11.14
C SER A 164 23.10 -17.05 9.86
N LYS A 165 23.71 -17.95 9.10
CA LYS A 165 23.17 -18.55 7.86
C LYS A 165 22.53 -19.93 8.10
N VAL A 166 22.41 -20.35 9.37
CA VAL A 166 21.85 -21.65 9.73
C VAL A 166 20.39 -21.73 9.28
N ASP A 167 20.05 -22.80 8.56
CA ASP A 167 18.77 -23.04 7.87
C ASP A 167 18.39 -21.96 6.83
N SER A 168 19.36 -21.18 6.34
CA SER A 168 19.09 -20.25 5.25
C SER A 168 18.68 -21.03 4.00
N ILE A 169 17.67 -20.51 3.30
CA ILE A 169 17.29 -21.02 1.99
C ILE A 169 18.34 -20.63 0.93
N ILE A 170 19.13 -19.57 1.15
CA ILE A 170 20.17 -19.14 0.21
C ILE A 170 21.31 -20.15 0.20
N ASN A 171 21.61 -20.69 -0.98
CA ASN A 171 22.69 -21.66 -1.15
C ASN A 171 23.99 -21.03 -1.66
N LEU A 172 23.90 -19.93 -2.40
CA LEU A 172 25.04 -19.26 -3.01
C LEU A 172 25.04 -17.79 -2.60
N TRP A 173 26.13 -17.31 -2.01
CA TRP A 173 26.27 -15.92 -1.60
C TRP A 173 27.09 -15.18 -2.65
N VAL A 174 26.46 -14.21 -3.31
CA VAL A 174 27.15 -13.28 -4.23
C VAL A 174 27.87 -12.21 -3.39
N GLU A 175 27.18 -11.70 -2.38
CA GLU A 175 27.75 -10.90 -1.30
C GLU A 175 27.40 -11.59 0.03
N GLU A 176 28.43 -11.96 0.78
CA GLU A 176 28.27 -12.53 2.11
C GLU A 176 27.58 -11.54 3.05
N PRO A 177 26.75 -12.00 4.00
CA PRO A 177 26.15 -11.11 4.98
C PRO A 177 27.21 -10.38 5.80
N VAL A 178 27.24 -9.06 5.69
CA VAL A 178 28.16 -8.19 6.43
C VAL A 178 27.38 -7.12 7.17
N TYR A 179 27.92 -6.65 8.30
CA TYR A 179 27.29 -5.60 9.11
C TYR A 179 28.28 -4.52 9.53
N SER A 180 27.75 -3.34 9.86
CA SER A 180 28.49 -2.23 10.45
C SER A 180 27.69 -1.59 11.58
N ASN A 181 28.21 -1.71 12.80
CA ASN A 181 27.64 -1.07 13.99
C ASN A 181 27.88 0.45 14.02
N ALA A 182 28.80 0.96 13.19
CA ALA A 182 29.05 2.39 13.06
C ALA A 182 27.97 3.08 12.22
N THR A 183 27.45 2.39 11.19
CA THR A 183 26.47 2.93 10.24
C THR A 183 25.07 2.35 10.41
N GLY A 184 24.90 1.31 11.24
CA GLY A 184 23.59 0.69 11.50
C GLY A 184 23.09 -0.14 10.33
N THR A 185 23.99 -0.84 9.63
CA THR A 185 23.67 -1.51 8.35
C THR A 185 24.03 -2.97 8.34
N ILE A 186 23.22 -3.78 7.68
CA ILE A 186 23.54 -5.16 7.27
C ILE A 186 23.24 -5.27 5.76
N THR A 187 24.14 -5.85 4.97
CA THR A 187 23.93 -6.10 3.53
C THR A 187 24.22 -7.54 3.19
N PHE A 188 23.53 -8.06 2.18
CA PHE A 188 23.83 -9.35 1.56
C PHE A 188 23.20 -9.43 0.17
N SER A 189 23.70 -10.35 -0.64
CA SER A 189 23.09 -10.75 -1.92
C SER A 189 23.28 -12.25 -2.13
N GLY A 190 22.20 -12.97 -2.39
CA GLY A 190 22.19 -14.43 -2.40
C GLY A 190 21.33 -15.04 -3.50
N GLY A 191 21.87 -16.09 -4.12
CA GLY A 191 21.23 -16.90 -5.13
C GLY A 191 20.67 -18.23 -4.60
N LEU A 192 19.59 -18.66 -5.22
CA LEU A 192 18.86 -19.90 -4.98
C LEU A 192 18.83 -20.68 -6.31
N PRO A 193 19.66 -21.73 -6.47
CA PRO A 193 19.69 -22.52 -7.71
C PRO A 193 18.31 -23.03 -8.12
N THR A 194 18.10 -23.21 -9.43
CA THR A 194 16.87 -23.81 -9.99
C THR A 194 16.54 -25.13 -9.28
N PRO A 195 15.29 -25.33 -8.79
CA PRO A 195 14.06 -24.62 -9.15
C PRO A 195 13.76 -23.30 -8.40
N GLY A 196 14.68 -22.81 -7.56
CA GLY A 196 14.47 -21.63 -6.71
C GLY A 196 13.65 -21.96 -5.46
N PHE A 197 13.29 -20.94 -4.68
CA PHE A 197 12.45 -21.09 -3.49
C PHE A 197 11.01 -20.64 -3.75
N ARG A 198 10.06 -21.44 -3.26
CA ARG A 198 8.63 -21.13 -3.21
C ARG A 198 8.08 -21.63 -1.88
N GLY A 199 7.50 -20.74 -1.09
CA GLY A 199 6.99 -21.06 0.24
C GLY A 199 6.77 -19.80 1.09
N ARG A 200 6.21 -19.98 2.29
CA ARG A 200 5.81 -18.85 3.17
C ARG A 200 6.83 -18.46 4.23
N THR A 201 7.79 -19.34 4.51
CA THR A 201 8.69 -19.23 5.67
C THR A 201 10.14 -19.47 5.27
N GLY A 202 10.56 -18.90 4.14
CA GLY A 202 11.94 -19.04 3.65
C GLY A 202 12.90 -18.22 4.52
N LYS A 203 13.59 -18.86 5.47
CA LYS A 203 14.57 -18.17 6.30
C LYS A 203 15.75 -17.71 5.46
N LEU A 204 16.09 -16.42 5.48
CA LEU A 204 17.21 -15.86 4.74
C LEU A 204 18.44 -15.66 5.63
N LEU A 205 18.25 -15.01 6.77
CA LEU A 205 19.33 -14.60 7.66
C LEU A 205 18.78 -14.49 9.09
N THR A 206 19.54 -14.95 10.08
CA THR A 206 19.28 -14.66 11.49
C THR A 206 20.31 -13.66 12.00
N ILE A 207 19.84 -12.63 12.69
CA ILE A 207 20.62 -11.49 13.18
C ILE A 207 20.48 -11.45 14.68
N THR A 208 21.61 -11.49 15.38
CA THR A 208 21.63 -11.36 16.84
C THR A 208 22.06 -9.95 17.22
N PHE A 209 21.16 -9.22 17.87
CA PHE A 209 21.42 -7.87 18.38
C PHE A 209 21.69 -7.91 19.89
N LYS A 210 22.55 -7.02 20.37
CA LYS A 210 22.63 -6.60 21.77
C LYS A 210 21.87 -5.30 21.95
N VAL A 211 21.01 -5.22 22.95
CA VAL A 211 20.29 -3.99 23.29
C VAL A 211 21.15 -3.10 24.18
N LYS A 212 21.36 -1.84 23.77
CA LYS A 212 22.24 -0.85 24.42
C LYS A 212 21.47 0.19 25.21
N ASP A 213 20.31 0.61 24.72
CA ASP A 213 19.53 1.68 25.33
C ASP A 213 18.02 1.48 25.10
N ALA A 214 17.21 2.11 25.94
CA ALA A 214 15.76 1.99 25.94
C ALA A 214 15.10 2.93 24.92
N GLY A 215 13.87 2.61 24.54
CA GLY A 215 13.06 3.38 23.59
C GLY A 215 12.50 2.51 22.47
N GLU A 216 11.89 3.15 21.46
CA GLU A 216 11.47 2.43 20.27
C GLU A 216 12.67 2.15 19.36
N ALA A 217 12.76 0.93 18.84
CA ALA A 217 13.72 0.57 17.81
C ALA A 217 13.00 0.03 16.58
N LEU A 218 13.29 0.61 15.41
CA LEU A 218 12.78 0.16 14.13
C LEU A 218 13.91 -0.49 13.34
N ILE A 219 13.78 -1.79 13.06
CA ILE A 219 14.67 -2.51 12.15
C ILE A 219 14.00 -2.52 10.78
N ASN A 220 14.55 -1.76 9.84
CA ASN A 220 13.96 -1.54 8.52
C ASN A 220 14.65 -2.35 7.42
N ILE A 221 13.95 -2.58 6.31
CA ILE A 221 14.49 -3.20 5.09
C ILE A 221 14.47 -2.14 3.99
N GLU A 222 15.62 -1.91 3.36
CA GLU A 222 15.84 -0.94 2.29
C GLU A 222 16.59 -1.59 1.13
N ASN A 223 16.53 -0.95 -0.05
CA ASN A 223 17.28 -1.36 -1.26
C ASN A 223 17.26 -2.88 -1.49
N ALA A 224 16.06 -3.46 -1.39
CA ALA A 224 15.85 -4.90 -1.50
C ALA A 224 15.23 -5.24 -2.85
N ALA A 225 15.57 -6.42 -3.35
CA ALA A 225 14.97 -7.00 -4.54
C ALA A 225 14.80 -8.50 -4.36
N VAL A 226 13.73 -9.06 -4.92
CA VAL A 226 13.48 -10.49 -4.95
C VAL A 226 13.19 -10.89 -6.38
N LEU A 227 14.12 -11.59 -7.03
CA LEU A 227 13.99 -11.89 -8.45
C LEU A 227 13.37 -13.26 -8.71
N ALA A 228 12.41 -13.29 -9.62
CA ALA A 228 11.74 -14.50 -10.04
C ALA A 228 12.70 -15.47 -10.77
N ASN A 229 12.48 -16.76 -10.58
CA ASN A 229 13.18 -17.80 -11.33
C ASN A 229 12.58 -17.97 -12.74
N ASP A 230 12.63 -16.91 -13.55
CA ASP A 230 12.03 -16.84 -14.90
C ASP A 230 13.05 -16.61 -16.03
N GLY A 231 14.34 -16.48 -15.70
CA GLY A 231 15.42 -16.20 -16.63
C GLY A 231 15.45 -14.75 -17.15
N LEU A 232 14.56 -13.87 -16.69
CA LEU A 232 14.47 -12.47 -17.08
C LEU A 232 14.92 -11.51 -15.97
N GLY A 233 15.03 -12.01 -14.73
CA GLY A 233 15.37 -11.17 -13.57
C GLY A 233 14.21 -10.28 -13.14
N THR A 234 12.97 -10.75 -13.30
CA THR A 234 11.79 -9.97 -12.92
C THR A 234 11.75 -9.79 -11.40
N ASP A 235 11.80 -8.54 -10.92
CA ASP A 235 11.57 -8.25 -9.51
C ASP A 235 10.10 -8.49 -9.13
N VAL A 236 9.90 -9.28 -8.08
CA VAL A 236 8.59 -9.67 -7.55
C VAL A 236 8.40 -9.26 -6.10
N LEU A 237 9.34 -8.50 -5.52
CA LEU A 237 9.15 -7.87 -4.21
C LEU A 237 8.03 -6.83 -4.30
N VAL A 238 7.02 -6.95 -3.44
CA VAL A 238 5.91 -5.99 -3.38
C VAL A 238 5.78 -5.30 -2.03
N GLU A 239 6.34 -5.89 -0.98
CA GLU A 239 6.21 -5.40 0.38
C GLU A 239 7.40 -5.84 1.23
N THR A 240 7.79 -4.95 2.14
CA THR A 240 8.74 -5.25 3.21
C THR A 240 8.06 -4.98 4.54
N GLN A 241 8.17 -5.91 5.48
CA GLN A 241 7.60 -5.79 6.81
C GLN A 241 8.73 -5.62 7.83
N PRO A 242 8.95 -4.39 8.34
CA PRO A 242 9.98 -4.12 9.33
C PRO A 242 9.62 -4.68 10.71
N ALA A 243 10.58 -4.72 11.62
CA ALA A 243 10.34 -5.04 13.03
C ALA A 243 10.35 -3.76 13.87
N LYS A 244 9.27 -3.51 14.61
CA LYS A 244 9.15 -2.40 15.57
C LYS A 244 9.16 -2.93 16.99
N LEU A 245 10.22 -2.62 17.72
CA LEU A 245 10.51 -3.16 19.04
C LEU A 245 10.35 -2.08 20.10
N LEU A 246 9.94 -2.50 21.30
CA LEU A 246 9.97 -1.65 22.49
C LEU A 246 11.11 -2.12 23.39
N LEU A 247 12.17 -1.33 23.43
CA LEU A 247 13.34 -1.59 24.27
C LEU A 247 13.11 -0.94 25.63
N ILE A 248 13.21 -1.73 26.67
CA ILE A 248 12.87 -1.30 28.02
C ILE A 248 14.15 -1.26 28.82
N LYS A 249 14.46 -0.11 29.41
CA LYS A 249 15.48 -0.07 30.45
C LYS A 249 14.91 -0.93 31.57
N PRO A 250 15.58 -2.03 31.99
CA PRO A 250 15.25 -2.61 33.29
C PRO A 250 15.27 -1.44 34.26
N LEU A 251 14.27 -1.34 35.16
CA LEU A 251 14.14 -0.23 36.08
C LEU A 251 15.42 -0.10 36.92
N ALA A 252 16.39 0.68 36.43
CA ALA A 252 17.52 1.17 37.19
C ALA A 252 17.04 2.48 37.79
N GLY A 253 16.42 2.38 38.98
CA GLY A 253 15.84 3.53 39.68
C GLY A 253 14.43 3.34 40.27
N LYS A 254 13.97 2.11 40.41
CA LYS A 254 13.64 1.58 41.75
C LYS A 254 14.58 0.40 41.82
N GLU A 255 15.77 0.55 42.39
CA GLU A 255 16.59 -0.66 42.56
C GLU A 255 15.68 -1.63 43.32
N PHE A 256 15.45 -2.84 42.79
CA PHE A 256 14.51 -3.77 43.42
C PHE A 256 15.12 -4.19 44.75
N GLY A 257 14.78 -3.44 45.81
CA GLY A 257 15.47 -3.51 47.08
C GLY A 257 16.07 -2.20 47.58
N ASP A 258 16.18 -1.12 46.79
CA ASP A 258 16.49 0.25 47.28
C ASP A 258 15.17 0.88 47.71
N ILE A 259 14.86 0.66 48.98
CA ILE A 259 13.62 1.05 49.59
C ILE A 259 13.75 2.49 50.09
N ASP A 260 14.94 3.00 50.40
CA ASP A 260 15.15 4.36 50.90
C ASP A 260 15.45 5.45 49.85
N GLY A 261 15.83 5.02 48.65
CA GLY A 261 16.12 5.86 47.49
C GLY A 261 17.54 6.43 47.48
N ASP A 262 18.47 5.87 48.24
CA ASP A 262 19.85 6.36 48.35
C ASP A 262 20.79 5.84 47.24
N GLY A 263 20.27 4.97 46.36
CA GLY A 263 21.02 4.38 45.24
C GLY A 263 21.95 3.24 45.68
N ARG A 264 21.67 2.61 46.83
CA ARG A 264 22.30 1.39 47.31
C ARG A 264 21.22 0.39 47.73
N ILE A 265 21.60 -0.88 47.77
CA ILE A 265 20.80 -1.95 48.39
C ILE A 265 21.62 -2.51 49.54
N ASP A 266 21.28 -2.12 50.76
CA ASP A 266 22.03 -2.49 51.96
C ASP A 266 21.17 -2.78 53.21
N LEU A 267 21.78 -2.69 54.40
CA LEU A 267 21.12 -2.97 55.67
C LEU A 267 19.98 -1.99 55.98
N ILE A 268 20.03 -0.77 55.45
CA ILE A 268 18.99 0.24 55.64
C ILE A 268 17.73 -0.23 54.92
N ASP A 269 17.83 -0.69 53.68
CA ASP A 269 16.68 -1.22 52.96
C ASP A 269 16.11 -2.47 53.60
N ALA A 270 16.99 -3.39 54.02
CA ALA A 270 16.58 -4.58 54.75
C ALA A 270 15.80 -4.22 56.02
N SER A 271 16.23 -3.17 56.73
CA SER A 271 15.54 -2.69 57.94
C SER A 271 14.14 -2.13 57.62
N ILE A 272 13.98 -1.41 56.50
CA ILE A 272 12.68 -0.85 56.10
C ILE A 272 11.75 -1.97 55.63
N LEU A 273 12.26 -2.97 54.91
CA LEU A 273 11.48 -4.15 54.50
C LEU A 273 10.95 -4.90 55.72
N ILE A 274 11.83 -5.20 56.69
CA ILE A 274 11.47 -5.92 57.92
C ILE A 274 10.50 -5.09 58.77
N THR A 275 10.66 -3.76 58.82
CA THR A 275 9.72 -2.86 59.53
C THR A 275 8.30 -2.95 58.97
N ASN A 276 8.17 -3.20 57.67
CA ASN A 276 6.90 -3.31 56.97
C ASN A 276 6.42 -4.76 56.79
N TRP A 277 6.99 -5.71 57.54
CA TRP A 277 6.66 -7.13 57.38
C TRP A 277 5.18 -7.42 57.63
N GLY A 278 4.56 -8.16 56.71
CA GLY A 278 3.13 -8.50 56.77
C GLY A 278 2.19 -7.32 56.51
N THR A 279 2.70 -6.13 56.20
CA THR A 279 1.84 -5.00 55.81
C THR A 279 1.26 -5.24 54.41
N PRO A 280 -0.08 -5.26 54.25
CA PRO A 280 -0.67 -5.43 52.93
C PRO A 280 -0.46 -4.18 52.09
N GLN A 281 -0.25 -4.37 50.78
CA GLN A 281 -0.25 -3.29 49.78
C GLN A 281 0.78 -2.17 50.04
N ASN A 282 1.84 -2.43 50.81
CA ASN A 282 2.94 -1.50 50.94
C ASN A 282 3.79 -1.52 49.66
N THR A 283 3.45 -0.68 48.69
CA THR A 283 4.12 -0.61 47.38
C THR A 283 5.61 -0.29 47.45
N ARG A 284 6.10 0.17 48.61
CA ARG A 284 7.51 0.49 48.83
C ARG A 284 8.30 -0.76 49.21
N ALA A 285 7.77 -1.60 50.10
CA ALA A 285 8.43 -2.81 50.62
C ALA A 285 7.94 -4.13 49.97
N ASP A 286 6.80 -4.11 49.27
CA ASP A 286 6.32 -5.20 48.42
C ASP A 286 7.12 -5.16 47.10
N LEU A 287 8.17 -5.97 47.05
CA LEU A 287 9.13 -5.97 45.95
C LEU A 287 8.66 -6.85 44.81
N ASN A 288 7.77 -7.82 45.02
CA ASN A 288 7.22 -8.66 43.95
C ASN A 288 5.78 -8.26 43.51
N ASN A 289 5.18 -7.26 44.14
CA ASN A 289 3.81 -6.78 43.93
C ASN A 289 2.74 -7.87 44.14
N ASP A 290 2.98 -8.82 45.05
CA ASP A 290 2.00 -9.86 45.41
C ASP A 290 0.98 -9.41 46.47
N GLY A 291 1.08 -8.15 46.91
CA GLY A 291 0.21 -7.50 47.87
C GLY A 291 0.61 -7.77 49.32
N LYS A 292 1.71 -8.48 49.58
CA LYS A 292 2.17 -8.84 50.92
C LYS A 292 3.69 -8.73 51.05
N VAL A 293 4.17 -7.97 52.03
CA VAL A 293 5.60 -7.97 52.40
C VAL A 293 5.96 -9.24 53.19
N ASN A 294 6.77 -10.13 52.63
CA ASN A 294 7.10 -11.44 53.20
C ASN A 294 8.49 -11.96 52.78
N SER A 295 8.75 -13.26 52.99
CA SER A 295 10.03 -13.91 52.70
C SER A 295 10.41 -13.90 51.22
N LYS A 296 9.46 -13.68 50.32
CA LYS A 296 9.77 -13.47 48.90
C LYS A 296 10.40 -12.11 48.67
N ASP A 297 9.91 -11.06 49.32
CA ASP A 297 10.45 -9.70 49.19
C ASP A 297 11.87 -9.64 49.76
N ILE A 298 12.11 -10.24 50.93
CA ILE A 298 13.47 -10.27 51.49
C ILE A 298 14.44 -11.07 50.62
N SER A 299 13.97 -12.13 49.94
CA SER A 299 14.81 -12.90 49.01
C SER A 299 15.21 -12.08 47.77
N ILE A 300 14.32 -11.19 47.31
CA ILE A 300 14.60 -10.25 46.21
C ILE A 300 15.61 -9.19 46.66
N LEU A 301 15.44 -8.63 47.85
CA LEU A 301 16.37 -7.64 48.41
C LEU A 301 17.79 -8.22 48.52
N PHE A 302 17.94 -9.43 49.08
CA PHE A 302 19.26 -10.07 49.21
C PHE A 302 19.87 -10.51 47.88
N ALA A 303 19.06 -10.85 46.86
CA ALA A 303 19.56 -11.18 45.53
C ALA A 303 20.25 -9.99 44.86
N ASN A 304 19.81 -8.77 45.19
CA ASN A 304 20.33 -7.52 44.62
C ASN A 304 21.30 -6.79 45.56
N TRP A 305 21.77 -7.45 46.62
CA TRP A 305 22.62 -6.82 47.63
C TRP A 305 23.88 -6.19 47.02
N THR A 306 24.03 -4.88 47.20
CA THR A 306 25.22 -4.18 46.72
C THR A 306 26.42 -4.54 47.61
N ARG A 307 27.38 -5.31 47.07
CA ARG A 307 28.67 -5.54 47.73
C ARG A 307 29.60 -4.37 47.44
N LYS A 308 30.21 -3.82 48.49
CA LYS A 308 31.30 -2.84 48.38
C LYS A 308 32.52 -3.44 47.67
#